data_AF-A0A182F5F6-F1
#
_entry.id   AF-A0A182F5F6-F1
#
_cell.length_a   1.000
_cell.length_b   1.000
_cell.length_c   1.000
_cell.angle_alpha   90.00
_cell.angle_beta   90.00
_cell.angle_gamma   90.00
#
_symmetry.space_group_name_H-M   'P 1'
#
loop_
_entity.id
_entity.type
_entity.pdbx_description
1 polymer ?
#
loop_
_entity_poly.entity_id
_entity_poly.type
_entity_poly.pdbx_seq_one_letter_code
_entity_poly.pdbx_strand_id
1 'polypeptide(L)'
;MSMGDSCNGTPVTLRVDVKGFFLYWVDQNHEMDMLDIATIRDVRTGQYAKKPRDIKLRQIVTMGSQDTLEEKTVTVCYGADFVNVNFINFCCTRKEIARVSTMAVELE
;
A
#
# COMPACT_ATOMS: atom_id res chain seq x y z
N MET A 1 13.52 13.53 -11.62
CA MET A 1 13.65 12.84 -10.32
C MET A 1 13.33 11.38 -10.56
N SER A 2 14.35 10.54 -10.57
CA SER A 2 14.21 9.09 -10.67
C SER A 2 13.42 8.59 -9.46
N MET A 3 12.18 8.15 -9.69
CA MET A 3 11.44 7.31 -8.74
C MET A 3 12.32 6.10 -8.48
N GLY A 4 12.93 6.06 -7.30
CA GLY A 4 13.81 4.98 -6.90
C GLY A 4 13.02 3.68 -6.95
N ASP A 5 13.47 2.76 -7.80
CA ASP A 5 13.20 1.33 -7.65
C ASP A 5 13.85 0.87 -6.34
N SER A 6 13.24 1.22 -5.20
CA SER A 6 13.59 0.66 -3.90
C SER A 6 13.05 -0.76 -3.87
N CYS A 7 13.86 -1.66 -4.45
CA CYS A 7 13.71 -3.12 -4.52
C CYS A 7 13.77 -3.81 -3.13
N ASN A 8 13.94 -3.04 -2.06
CA ASN A 8 13.84 -3.51 -0.69
C ASN A 8 12.56 -2.94 -0.09
N GLY A 9 11.61 -3.80 0.26
CA GLY A 9 10.42 -3.38 0.99
C GLY A 9 10.81 -2.65 2.26
N THR A 10 10.46 -1.38 2.36
CA THR A 10 10.67 -0.59 3.57
C THR A 10 9.52 -0.86 4.54
N PRO A 11 9.78 -1.33 5.76
CA PRO A 11 8.74 -1.45 6.78
C PRO A 11 8.25 -0.05 7.16
N VAL A 12 6.93 0.15 7.07
CA VAL A 12 6.29 1.44 7.38
C VAL A 12 5.10 1.26 8.30
N THR A 13 4.76 2.32 9.03
CA THR A 13 3.49 2.41 9.77
C THR A 13 2.53 3.33 9.03
N LEU A 14 1.47 2.75 8.46
CA LEU A 14 0.42 3.46 7.72
C LEU A 14 -0.66 4.00 8.66
N ARG A 15 -1.09 5.25 8.46
CA ARG A 15 -2.11 5.94 9.27
C ARG A 15 -2.93 6.90 8.42
N VAL A 16 -4.15 7.19 8.88
CA VAL A 16 -4.99 8.28 8.38
C VAL A 16 -4.99 9.40 9.42
N ASP A 17 -4.94 10.65 8.99
CA ASP A 17 -5.02 11.77 9.92
C ASP A 17 -6.41 11.84 10.59
N VAL A 18 -6.51 12.55 11.70
CA VAL A 18 -7.73 12.61 12.51
C VAL A 18 -8.94 13.15 11.73
N LYS A 19 -8.70 13.93 10.67
CA LYS A 19 -9.76 14.53 9.85
C LYS A 19 -10.10 13.77 8.56
N GLY A 20 -9.39 12.69 8.24
CA GLY A 20 -9.67 11.89 7.04
C GLY A 20 -9.23 12.52 5.71
N PHE A 21 -8.30 13.47 5.73
CA PHE A 21 -7.82 14.15 4.51
C PHE A 21 -6.56 13.51 3.93
N PHE A 22 -5.72 12.91 4.78
CA PHE A 22 -4.40 12.45 4.41
C PHE A 22 -4.14 11.03 4.90
N LEU A 23 -3.74 10.18 3.96
CA LEU A 23 -3.10 8.90 4.23
C LEU A 23 -1.59 9.15 4.32
N TYR A 24 -0.95 8.79 5.43
CA TYR A 24 0.48 9.01 5.62
C TYR A 24 1.15 7.76 6.19
N TRP A 25 2.44 7.61 5.90
CA TRP A 25 3.24 6.52 6.44
C TRP A 25 4.61 7.03 6.87
N VAL A 26 5.11 6.42 7.95
CA VAL A 26 6.43 6.74 8.51
C VAL A 26 7.28 5.49 8.45
N ASP A 27 8.49 5.63 7.94
CA ASP A 27 9.47 4.56 7.84
C ASP A 27 10.31 4.40 9.13
N GLN A 28 11.29 3.49 9.11
CA GLN A 28 12.17 3.25 10.25
C GLN A 28 13.19 4.36 10.49
N ASN A 29 13.44 5.22 9.49
CA ASN A 29 14.34 6.37 9.58
C ASN A 29 13.62 7.64 10.05
N HIS A 30 12.34 7.53 10.41
CA HIS A 30 11.46 8.65 10.74
C HIS A 30 11.20 9.60 9.56
N GLU A 31 11.39 9.13 8.33
CA GLU A 31 10.94 9.83 7.14
C GLU A 31 9.42 9.61 6.98
N MET A 32 8.69 10.70 6.75
CA MET A 32 7.25 10.70 6.57
C MET A 32 6.90 11.04 5.13
N ASP A 33 6.08 10.18 4.54
CA ASP A 33 5.40 10.46 3.28
C ASP A 33 3.89 10.61 3.52
N MET A 34 3.22 11.31 2.60
CA MET A 34 1.80 11.59 2.68
C MET A 34 1.15 11.57 1.30
N LEU A 35 -0.11 11.15 1.27
CA LEU A 35 -0.99 11.11 0.12
C LEU A 35 -2.32 11.77 0.48
N ASP A 36 -2.75 12.72 -0.35
CA ASP A 36 -4.08 13.33 -0.26
C ASP A 36 -5.15 12.31 -0.66
N ILE A 37 -6.06 12.01 0.25
CA ILE A 37 -7.14 11.03 0.06
C ILE A 37 -8.07 11.46 -1.08
N ALA A 38 -8.26 12.76 -1.31
CA ALA A 38 -9.07 13.26 -2.42
C ALA A 38 -8.50 12.88 -3.81
N THR A 39 -7.21 12.51 -3.86
CA THR A 39 -6.56 12.05 -5.09
C THR A 39 -6.65 10.53 -5.28
N ILE A 40 -7.08 9.79 -4.26
CA ILE A 40 -7.29 8.34 -4.34
C ILE A 40 -8.51 8.07 -5.23
N ARG A 41 -8.33 7.20 -6.20
CA ARG A 41 -9.35 6.81 -7.18
C ARG A 41 -9.91 5.42 -6.93
N ASP A 42 -9.08 4.53 -6.38
CA ASP A 42 -9.40 3.12 -6.19
C ASP A 42 -8.40 2.49 -5.21
N VAL A 43 -8.84 1.52 -4.40
CA VAL A 43 -7.99 0.73 -3.50
C VAL A 43 -8.28 -0.75 -3.71
N ARG A 44 -7.23 -1.53 -4.04
CA ARG A 44 -7.36 -2.93 -4.47
C ARG A 44 -6.67 -3.88 -3.51
N THR A 45 -7.27 -5.04 -3.29
CA THR A 45 -6.70 -6.15 -2.51
C THR A 45 -6.87 -7.49 -3.22
N GLY A 46 -6.21 -8.52 -2.71
CA GLY A 46 -6.35 -9.88 -3.23
C GLY A 46 -5.93 -9.96 -4.69
N GLN A 47 -6.69 -10.70 -5.50
CA GLN A 47 -6.39 -10.88 -6.92
C GLN A 47 -6.32 -9.57 -7.75
N TYR A 48 -6.91 -8.48 -7.25
CA TYR A 48 -6.90 -7.18 -7.91
C TYR A 48 -5.72 -6.30 -7.49
N ALA A 49 -5.01 -6.67 -6.42
CA ALA A 49 -3.79 -5.99 -6.02
C ALA A 49 -2.69 -6.21 -7.06
N LYS A 50 -1.87 -5.17 -7.29
CA LYS A 50 -0.68 -5.29 -8.12
C LYS A 50 0.32 -6.19 -7.43
N LYS A 51 0.64 -7.32 -8.06
CA LYS A 51 1.70 -8.23 -7.61
C LYS A 51 3.03 -7.47 -7.55
N PRO A 52 3.71 -7.42 -6.41
CA PRO A 52 5.09 -6.99 -6.35
C PRO A 52 5.91 -7.78 -7.37
N ARG A 53 6.62 -7.04 -8.25
CA ARG A 53 7.49 -7.62 -9.27
C ARG A 53 8.79 -8.15 -8.67
N ASP A 54 9.16 -7.64 -7.51
CA ASP A 54 10.39 -8.01 -6.83
C ASP A 54 10.28 -9.38 -6.13
N ILE A 55 11.25 -10.25 -6.43
CA ILE A 55 11.33 -11.62 -5.95
C ILE A 55 11.63 -11.68 -4.44
N LYS A 56 12.45 -10.75 -3.92
CA LYS A 56 12.81 -10.70 -2.49
C LYS A 56 11.62 -10.27 -1.64
N LEU A 57 10.89 -9.25 -2.08
CA LEU A 57 9.64 -8.83 -1.45
C LEU A 57 8.62 -9.97 -1.41
N ARG A 58 8.48 -10.68 -2.52
CA ARG A 58 7.62 -11.87 -2.58
C ARG A 58 8.03 -12.92 -1.55
N GLN A 59 9.31 -13.22 -1.42
CA GLN A 59 9.81 -14.18 -0.44
C GLN A 59 9.53 -13.74 1.00
N ILE A 60 9.80 -12.47 1.34
CA ILE A 60 9.62 -11.96 2.71
C ILE A 60 8.15 -12.04 3.14
N VAL A 61 7.22 -11.66 2.26
CA VAL A 61 5.79 -11.60 2.60
C VAL A 61 5.11 -12.98 2.61
N THR A 62 5.63 -13.93 1.82
CA THR A 62 5.13 -15.31 1.77
C THR A 62 5.81 -16.24 2.79
N MET A 63 6.89 -15.80 3.45
CA MET A 63 7.62 -16.60 4.41
C MET A 63 6.74 -16.99 5.61
N GLY A 64 6.51 -18.29 5.78
CA GLY A 64 5.79 -18.85 6.94
C GLY A 64 4.26 -18.83 6.87
N SER A 65 3.67 -18.43 5.74
CA SER A 65 2.21 -18.44 5.55
C SER A 65 1.77 -19.22 4.31
N GLN A 66 0.58 -19.83 4.37
CA GLN A 66 -0.10 -20.38 3.17
C GLN A 66 -0.77 -19.29 2.32
N ASP A 67 -0.97 -18.08 2.86
CA ASP A 67 -1.60 -16.98 2.13
C ASP A 67 -0.71 -16.49 0.97
N THR A 68 -1.37 -16.10 -0.12
CA THR A 68 -0.71 -15.54 -1.29
C THR A 68 -0.24 -14.10 -1.03
N LEU A 69 0.75 -13.63 -1.79
CA LEU A 69 1.27 -12.27 -1.70
C LEU A 69 0.17 -11.23 -1.97
N GLU A 70 -0.69 -11.57 -2.91
CA GLU A 70 -1.84 -10.81 -3.37
C GLU A 70 -2.86 -10.56 -2.26
N GLU A 71 -3.19 -11.58 -1.46
CA GLU A 71 -4.10 -11.48 -0.31
C GLU A 71 -3.55 -10.59 0.81
N LYS A 72 -2.24 -10.36 0.80
CA LYS A 72 -1.52 -9.52 1.76
C LYS A 72 -1.17 -8.15 1.21
N THR A 73 -1.45 -7.87 -0.06
CA THR A 73 -1.09 -6.62 -0.71
C THR A 73 -2.32 -5.72 -0.84
N VAL A 74 -2.14 -4.45 -0.46
CA VAL A 74 -3.08 -3.36 -0.73
C VAL A 74 -2.43 -2.44 -1.77
N THR A 75 -3.11 -2.22 -2.89
CA THR A 75 -2.67 -1.29 -3.92
C THR A 75 -3.56 -0.06 -3.90
N VAL A 76 -2.98 1.10 -3.58
CA VAL A 76 -3.66 2.39 -3.65
C VAL A 76 -3.41 3.00 -5.02
N CYS A 77 -4.49 3.25 -5.77
CA CYS A 77 -4.46 3.92 -7.06
C CYS A 77 -4.84 5.38 -6.84
N TYR A 78 -3.95 6.31 -7.18
CA TYR A 78 -4.15 7.74 -6.93
C TYR A 78 -3.67 8.56 -8.12
N GLY A 79 -4.27 9.73 -8.33
CA GLY A 79 -3.93 10.56 -9.48
C GLY A 79 -4.79 11.80 -9.58
N ALA A 80 -4.21 12.85 -10.20
CA ALA A 80 -4.91 14.10 -10.43
C ALA A 80 -6.16 13.92 -11.30
N ASP A 81 -6.16 12.93 -12.19
CA ASP A 81 -7.25 12.60 -13.10
C ASP A 81 -7.28 11.09 -13.44
N PHE A 82 -8.23 10.66 -14.27
CA PHE A 82 -8.43 9.26 -14.66
C PHE A 82 -7.37 8.72 -15.63
N VAL A 83 -6.52 9.59 -16.18
CA VAL A 83 -5.46 9.23 -17.14
C VAL A 83 -4.11 9.09 -16.41
N ASN A 84 -3.80 10.05 -15.53
CA ASN A 84 -2.55 10.15 -14.80
C ASN A 84 -2.61 9.43 -13.45
N VAL A 85 -2.78 8.10 -13.49
CA VAL A 85 -2.90 7.25 -12.30
C VAL A 85 -1.56 6.65 -11.90
N ASN A 86 -1.17 6.89 -10.67
CA ASN A 86 -0.04 6.29 -9.97
C ASN A 86 -0.50 5.18 -9.01
N PHE A 87 0.45 4.35 -8.59
CA PHE A 87 0.17 3.19 -7.74
C PHE A 87 1.19 3.10 -6.61
N ILE A 88 0.71 2.94 -5.38
CA ILE A 88 1.53 2.57 -4.21
C ILE A 88 1.05 1.20 -3.71
N ASN A 89 1.99 0.34 -3.33
CA ASN A 89 1.68 -1.00 -2.84
C ASN A 89 2.16 -1.14 -1.40
N PHE A 90 1.25 -1.52 -0.51
CA PHE A 90 1.54 -1.85 0.88
C PHE A 90 1.38 -3.35 1.07
N CYS A 91 2.43 -4.03 1.53
CA CYS A 91 2.38 -5.45 1.84
C CYS A 91 2.26 -5.65 3.35
N CYS A 92 1.24 -6.38 3.78
CA CYS A 92 0.99 -6.72 5.17
C CYS A 92 1.54 -8.11 5.51
N THR A 93 1.90 -8.34 6.77
CA THR A 93 2.33 -9.67 7.24
C THR A 93 1.18 -10.66 7.35
N ARG A 94 -0.05 -10.17 7.46
CA ARG A 94 -1.29 -10.95 7.60
C ARG A 94 -2.40 -10.40 6.70
N LYS A 95 -3.21 -11.27 6.09
CA LYS A 95 -4.28 -10.85 5.17
C LYS A 95 -5.40 -10.06 5.86
N GLU A 96 -5.65 -10.33 7.14
CA GLU A 96 -6.70 -9.67 7.90
C GLU A 96 -6.40 -8.17 8.03
N ILE A 97 -5.13 -7.82 8.17
CA ILE A 97 -4.68 -6.42 8.24
C ILE A 97 -4.89 -5.73 6.89
N ALA A 98 -4.58 -6.41 5.78
CA ALA A 98 -4.79 -5.86 4.44
C ALA A 98 -6.28 -5.53 4.20
N ARG A 99 -7.19 -6.39 4.66
CA ARG A 99 -8.64 -6.16 4.57
C ARG A 99 -9.11 -4.98 5.41
N VAL A 100 -8.65 -4.89 6.66
CA VAL A 100 -9.04 -3.79 7.56
C VAL A 100 -8.58 -2.43 7.03
N SER A 101 -7.38 -2.36 6.46
CA SER A 101 -6.88 -1.12 5.85
C SER A 101 -7.75 -0.67 4.68
N THR A 102 -8.32 -1.58 3.89
CA THR A 102 -9.26 -1.23 2.82
C THR A 102 -10.59 -0.73 3.38
N MET A 103 -11.16 -1.44 4.36
CA MET A 103 -12.41 -1.00 4.99
C MET A 103 -12.30 0.40 5.60
N ALA A 104 -11.13 0.75 6.16
CA ALA A 104 -10.88 2.09 6.68
C ALA A 104 -10.84 3.18 5.58
N VAL A 105 -10.49 2.83 4.33
CA VAL A 105 -10.48 3.77 3.20
C VAL A 105 -11.82 3.82 2.47
N GLU A 106 -12.62 2.76 2.51
CA GLU A 106 -13.96 2.72 1.86
C GLU A 106 -15.11 3.30 2.72
N LEU A 107 -14.90 3.58 4.01
CA LEU A 107 -15.96 4.03 4.92
C LEU A 107 -16.20 5.55 4.96
N GLU A 108 -15.68 6.31 3.99
CA GLU A 108 -16.01 7.73 3.75
C GLU A 108 -16.44 7.95 2.29
#